data_AF-A0A7C5WRT2-F1
#
_entry.id   AF-A0A7C5WRT2-F1
#
_cell.length_a   1.000
_cell.length_b   1.000
_cell.length_c   1.000
_cell.angle_alpha   90.00
_cell.angle_beta   90.00
_cell.angle_gamma   90.00
#
_symmetry.space_group_name_H-M   'P 1'
#
loop_
_entity.id
_entity.type
_entity.pdbx_description
1 polymer ?
#
loop_
_entity_poly.entity_id
_entity_poly.type
_entity_poly.pdbx_seq_one_letter_code
_entity_poly.pdbx_strand_id
1 'polypeptide(L)'
;MSRSQSELEAVVKSIRFRKLSTVLLTMPGLYGVVAMILVYLAIYGLYHTLESAEMNTEPFQLYTKPEYILWIQVLTWGVVVYLVYLIASILTVYWALSRIREHIYNSALVTYYHTRGVDYVGSLYYLKDMLNRSTLPSPVTGLLLTFLTGGLIYPIILCFMERAVRVHALMEEEAFFKRATTRSYSGYAAATDIALAILTLGAYTAFMGYRLASTFNKHVKTIHSKHPEPPSTPTPVSSEPGAWITPSSVIAIILLFSAVCTILVYITHVGLLYFPQIAYGLLLSALVSKRSGKNVLRNIAVAYLILVILIICGYFVGYVGWEAYREFYSDIESFRELISYLGIKGLVLFIFTNNSVISISSPIPYIGGIFIGMGAYNAGFQLGVYSALNGIHPVNALSILVYPHAIPELLGYSALISASTRFGNWGKFATLIITGLVILFIAAVIETSIIIKGSVTLEDIVDIIRELAKK
;
A
#
# COMPACT_ATOMS: atom_id res chain seq x y z
N MET A 1 21.32 41.67 32.38
CA MET A 1 20.42 40.58 31.93
C MET A 1 18.98 41.06 32.05
N SER A 2 18.22 41.11 30.95
CA SER A 2 16.83 41.57 30.97
C SER A 2 15.92 40.51 31.61
N ARG A 3 14.84 40.95 32.28
CA ARG A 3 13.82 40.08 32.93
C ARG A 3 13.28 38.98 31.99
N SER A 4 13.23 39.25 30.69
CA SER A 4 12.83 38.29 29.64
C SER A 4 13.84 37.16 29.39
N GLN A 5 15.14 37.36 29.65
CA GLN A 5 16.14 36.29 29.54
C GLN A 5 16.03 35.29 30.70
N SER A 6 15.77 35.77 31.92
CA SER A 6 15.60 34.92 33.09
C SER A 6 14.33 34.06 33.02
N GLU A 7 13.25 34.57 32.43
CA GLU A 7 11.99 33.82 32.29
C GLU A 7 12.10 32.70 31.24
N LEU A 8 12.66 32.98 30.07
CA LEU A 8 12.86 31.94 29.05
C LEU A 8 13.84 30.86 29.53
N GLU A 9 14.91 31.24 30.23
CA GLU A 9 15.86 30.29 30.81
C GLU A 9 15.18 29.39 31.85
N ALA A 10 14.30 29.93 32.70
CA ALA A 10 13.53 29.14 33.65
C ALA A 10 12.60 28.14 32.94
N VAL A 11 11.92 28.57 31.87
CA VAL A 11 11.09 27.68 31.04
C VAL A 11 11.93 26.56 30.43
N VAL A 12 13.05 26.89 29.79
CA VAL A 12 13.96 25.92 29.14
C VAL A 12 14.49 24.90 30.15
N LYS A 13 14.94 25.34 31.32
CA LYS A 13 15.43 24.45 32.39
C LYS A 13 14.34 23.55 32.98
N SER A 14 13.08 23.95 32.91
CA SER A 14 11.94 23.14 33.39
C SER A 14 11.57 21.98 32.45
N ILE A 15 11.93 22.06 31.17
CA ILE A 15 11.56 21.08 30.14
C ILE A 15 12.22 19.73 30.45
N ARG A 16 11.41 18.66 30.40
CA ARG A 16 11.88 17.28 30.54
C ARG A 16 11.54 16.47 29.30
N PHE A 17 12.57 16.09 28.55
CA PHE A 17 12.41 15.22 27.38
C PHE A 17 12.17 13.78 27.80
N ARG A 18 11.04 13.21 27.35
CA ARG A 18 10.63 11.85 27.67
C ARG A 18 10.76 10.96 26.44
N LYS A 19 11.05 9.68 26.66
CA LYS A 19 11.07 8.65 25.62
C LYS A 19 9.66 8.15 25.29
N LEU A 20 9.47 7.66 24.07
CA LEU A 20 8.30 6.88 23.70
C LEU A 20 8.44 5.43 24.19
N SER A 21 7.33 4.81 24.58
CA SER A 21 7.27 3.41 24.98
C SER A 21 7.18 2.56 23.73
N THR A 22 8.20 1.73 23.50
CA THR A 22 8.21 0.75 22.42
C THR A 22 7.05 -0.23 22.55
N VAL A 23 6.78 -0.70 23.78
CA VAL A 23 5.72 -1.69 24.05
C VAL A 23 4.35 -1.14 23.66
N LEU A 24 4.02 0.09 24.05
CA LEU A 24 2.73 0.70 23.71
C LEU A 24 2.55 0.84 22.19
N LEU A 25 3.62 1.18 21.47
CA LEU A 25 3.58 1.32 20.01
C LEU A 25 3.54 -0.01 19.26
N THR A 26 4.02 -1.11 19.83
CA THR A 26 4.04 -2.43 19.18
C THR A 26 2.77 -3.23 19.43
N MET A 27 2.14 -3.06 20.61
CA MET A 27 1.00 -3.88 21.05
C MET A 27 -0.19 -3.90 20.08
N PRO A 28 -0.65 -2.76 19.50
CA PRO A 28 -1.76 -2.81 18.57
C PRO A 28 -1.47 -3.69 17.36
N GLY A 29 -0.25 -3.63 16.79
CA GLY A 29 0.13 -4.51 15.69
C GLY A 29 0.00 -6.00 16.04
N LEU A 30 0.42 -6.39 17.25
CA LEU A 30 0.32 -7.78 17.72
C LEU A 30 -1.14 -8.22 17.91
N TYR A 31 -1.98 -7.39 18.54
CA TYR A 31 -3.41 -7.68 18.68
C TYR A 31 -4.10 -7.80 17.31
N GLY A 32 -3.75 -6.92 16.36
CA GLY A 32 -4.28 -6.97 15.00
C GLY A 32 -3.97 -8.31 14.32
N VAL A 33 -2.73 -8.80 14.41
CA VAL A 33 -2.34 -10.10 13.84
C VAL A 33 -3.13 -11.25 14.46
N VAL A 34 -3.21 -11.30 15.79
CA VAL A 34 -3.93 -12.37 16.49
C VAL A 34 -5.41 -12.34 16.12
N ALA A 35 -6.03 -11.17 16.08
CA ALA A 35 -7.42 -11.00 15.65
C ALA A 35 -7.63 -11.51 14.22
N MET A 36 -6.76 -11.12 13.27
CA MET A 36 -6.87 -11.54 11.87
C MET A 36 -6.71 -13.06 11.71
N ILE A 37 -5.77 -13.67 12.43
CA ILE A 37 -5.59 -15.14 12.41
C ILE A 37 -6.84 -15.84 12.95
N LEU A 38 -7.37 -15.40 14.10
CA LEU A 38 -8.56 -16.01 14.70
C LEU A 38 -9.79 -15.85 13.81
N VAL A 39 -10.01 -14.66 13.25
CA VAL A 39 -11.13 -14.41 12.32
C VAL A 39 -10.98 -15.27 11.07
N TYR A 40 -9.79 -15.37 10.50
CA TYR A 40 -9.53 -16.22 9.33
C TYR A 40 -9.81 -17.70 9.63
N LEU A 41 -9.26 -18.23 10.73
CA LEU A 41 -9.49 -19.61 11.15
C LEU A 41 -10.96 -19.89 11.44
N ALA A 42 -11.67 -18.94 12.04
CA ALA A 42 -13.08 -19.10 12.33
C ALA A 42 -13.95 -19.08 11.06
N ILE A 43 -13.69 -18.17 10.12
CA ILE A 43 -14.39 -18.15 8.83
C ILE A 43 -14.14 -19.46 8.07
N TYR A 44 -12.88 -19.90 8.03
CA TYR A 44 -12.48 -21.17 7.44
C TYR A 44 -13.23 -22.36 8.05
N GLY A 45 -13.21 -22.46 9.38
CA GLY A 45 -13.84 -23.54 10.10
C GLY A 45 -15.36 -23.55 9.95
N LEU A 46 -16.00 -22.38 10.03
CA LEU A 46 -17.44 -22.24 9.81
C LEU A 46 -17.82 -22.66 8.39
N TYR A 47 -17.06 -22.24 7.38
CA TYR A 47 -17.31 -22.62 5.99
C TYR A 47 -17.29 -24.15 5.83
N HIS A 48 -16.26 -24.82 6.34
CA HIS A 48 -16.14 -26.29 6.26
C HIS A 48 -17.23 -27.03 7.05
N THR A 49 -17.63 -26.50 8.21
CA THR A 49 -18.75 -27.09 8.99
C THR A 49 -20.09 -26.91 8.28
N LEU A 50 -20.27 -25.82 7.52
CA LEU A 50 -21.47 -25.58 6.72
C LEU A 50 -21.50 -26.47 5.48
N GLU A 51 -20.38 -26.62 4.78
CA GLU A 51 -20.28 -27.48 3.58
C GLU A 51 -20.44 -28.97 3.90
N SER A 52 -19.92 -29.42 5.04
CA SER A 52 -20.08 -30.80 5.53
C SER A 52 -21.45 -31.10 6.16
N ALA A 53 -22.33 -30.10 6.29
CA ALA A 53 -23.69 -30.34 6.75
C ALA A 53 -24.52 -30.92 5.59
N GLU A 54 -25.09 -32.11 5.78
CA GLU A 54 -26.00 -32.70 4.80
C GLU A 54 -27.17 -31.74 4.51
N MET A 55 -27.62 -31.65 3.25
CA MET A 55 -28.72 -30.76 2.82
C MET A 55 -30.03 -30.91 3.62
N ASN A 56 -30.19 -31.99 4.38
CA ASN A 56 -31.37 -32.27 5.21
C ASN A 56 -31.13 -32.04 6.72
N THR A 57 -29.99 -31.48 7.12
CA THR A 57 -29.72 -31.15 8.52
C THR A 57 -30.64 -30.00 8.93
N GLU A 58 -31.57 -30.23 9.86
CA GLU A 58 -32.38 -29.13 10.37
C GLU A 58 -31.47 -28.03 10.97
N PRO A 59 -31.77 -26.74 10.76
CA PRO A 59 -30.92 -25.63 11.25
C PRO A 59 -30.60 -25.77 12.74
N PHE A 60 -31.57 -26.24 13.54
CA PHE A 60 -31.39 -26.47 14.96
C PHE A 60 -30.31 -27.53 15.28
N GLN A 61 -30.21 -28.59 14.49
CA GLN A 61 -29.19 -29.64 14.66
C GLN A 61 -27.79 -29.19 14.20
N LEU A 62 -27.73 -28.26 13.25
CA LEU A 62 -26.47 -27.66 12.81
C LEU A 62 -25.87 -26.74 13.89
N TYR A 63 -26.71 -25.90 14.53
CA TYR A 63 -26.27 -24.98 15.58
C TYR A 63 -25.84 -25.68 16.88
N THR A 64 -26.21 -26.94 17.07
CA THR A 64 -25.79 -27.74 18.23
C THR A 64 -24.56 -28.61 17.95
N LYS A 65 -24.03 -28.65 16.71
CA LYS A 65 -22.79 -29.38 16.40
C LYS A 65 -21.62 -28.78 17.19
N PRO A 66 -20.83 -29.59 17.92
CA PRO A 66 -19.69 -29.11 18.71
C PRO A 66 -18.67 -28.29 17.88
N GLU A 67 -18.46 -28.67 16.63
CA GLU A 67 -17.57 -27.98 15.69
C GLU A 67 -18.07 -26.58 15.35
N TYR A 68 -19.38 -26.43 15.09
CA TYR A 68 -19.99 -25.14 14.83
C TYR A 68 -19.86 -24.22 16.04
N ILE A 69 -20.16 -24.74 17.24
CA ILE A 69 -20.01 -24.00 18.50
C ILE A 69 -18.55 -23.58 18.72
N LEU A 70 -17.59 -24.47 18.49
CA LEU A 70 -16.16 -24.17 18.59
C LEU A 70 -15.79 -23.02 17.66
N TRP A 71 -16.16 -23.06 16.39
CA TRP A 71 -15.79 -22.01 15.44
C TRP A 71 -16.47 -20.67 15.72
N ILE A 72 -17.71 -20.67 16.21
CA ILE A 72 -18.36 -19.46 16.73
C ILE A 72 -17.60 -18.90 17.94
N GLN A 73 -17.09 -19.75 18.84
CA GLN A 73 -16.25 -19.29 19.94
C GLN A 73 -14.92 -18.69 19.44
N VAL A 74 -14.26 -19.32 18.45
CA VAL A 74 -13.04 -18.76 17.84
C VAL A 74 -13.33 -17.41 17.19
N LEU A 75 -14.46 -17.27 16.47
CA LEU A 75 -14.89 -16.00 15.88
C LEU A 75 -15.10 -14.93 16.97
N THR A 76 -15.79 -15.30 18.04
CA THR A 76 -16.06 -14.41 19.17
C THR A 76 -14.76 -13.92 19.80
N TRP A 77 -13.79 -14.82 20.04
CA TRP A 77 -12.45 -14.44 20.50
C TRP A 77 -11.72 -13.54 19.50
N GLY A 78 -11.81 -13.82 18.20
CA GLY A 78 -11.27 -12.96 17.15
C GLY A 78 -11.84 -11.54 17.21
N VAL A 79 -13.15 -11.39 17.38
CA VAL A 79 -13.82 -10.10 17.54
C VAL A 79 -13.41 -9.39 18.83
N VAL A 80 -13.31 -10.12 19.95
CA VAL A 80 -12.86 -9.54 21.23
C VAL A 80 -11.42 -9.03 21.11
N VAL A 81 -10.51 -9.80 20.53
CA VAL A 81 -9.12 -9.37 20.31
C VAL A 81 -9.06 -8.20 19.32
N TYR A 82 -9.93 -8.17 18.31
CA TYR A 82 -10.05 -7.01 17.41
C TYR A 82 -10.51 -5.75 18.15
N LEU A 83 -11.44 -5.84 19.09
CA LEU A 83 -11.83 -4.72 19.94
C LEU A 83 -10.68 -4.23 20.82
N VAL A 84 -9.86 -5.16 21.36
CA VAL A 84 -8.63 -4.81 22.08
C VAL A 84 -7.64 -4.09 21.15
N TYR A 85 -7.47 -4.58 19.91
CA TYR A 85 -6.67 -3.90 18.89
C TYR A 85 -7.16 -2.47 18.63
N LEU A 86 -8.47 -2.28 18.46
CA LEU A 86 -9.08 -0.97 18.21
C LEU A 86 -8.81 0.00 19.37
N ILE A 87 -9.11 -0.42 20.60
CA ILE A 87 -8.90 0.39 21.81
C ILE A 87 -7.41 0.71 21.98
N ALA A 88 -6.53 -0.29 21.83
CA ALA A 88 -5.09 -0.10 21.94
C ALA A 88 -4.56 0.86 20.87
N SER A 89 -5.03 0.74 19.62
CA SER A 89 -4.67 1.65 18.52
C SER A 89 -5.09 3.08 18.82
N ILE A 90 -6.33 3.28 19.27
CA ILE A 90 -6.87 4.60 19.63
C ILE A 90 -6.03 5.27 20.73
N LEU A 91 -5.82 4.57 21.84
CA LEU A 91 -5.07 5.10 22.98
C LEU A 91 -3.62 5.40 22.59
N THR A 92 -3.00 4.49 21.83
CA THR A 92 -1.62 4.63 21.38
C THR A 92 -1.47 5.81 20.42
N VAL A 93 -2.39 6.01 19.48
CA VAL A 93 -2.37 7.15 18.55
C VAL A 93 -2.49 8.46 19.30
N TYR A 94 -3.49 8.58 20.18
CA TYR A 94 -3.69 9.78 20.98
C TYR A 94 -2.44 10.11 21.81
N TRP A 95 -1.94 9.12 22.55
CA TRP A 95 -0.79 9.26 23.41
C TRP A 95 0.48 9.64 22.63
N ALA A 96 0.78 8.93 21.54
CA ALA A 96 1.97 9.17 20.74
C ALA A 96 1.92 10.52 20.03
N LEU A 97 0.78 10.92 19.45
CA LEU A 97 0.62 12.25 18.83
C LEU A 97 0.81 13.36 19.86
N SER A 98 0.23 13.20 21.06
CA SER A 98 0.37 14.17 22.14
C SER A 98 1.84 14.33 22.56
N ARG A 99 2.53 13.20 22.77
CA ARG A 99 3.96 13.19 23.15
C ARG A 99 4.88 13.75 22.09
N ILE A 100 4.67 13.39 20.82
CA ILE A 100 5.50 13.89 19.72
C ILE A 100 5.29 15.39 19.54
N ARG A 101 4.05 15.88 19.62
CA ARG A 101 3.75 17.32 19.52
C ARG A 101 4.34 18.11 20.69
N GLU A 102 4.17 17.62 21.91
CA GLU A 102 4.79 18.20 23.12
C GLU A 102 6.32 18.27 22.96
N HIS A 103 6.93 17.18 22.49
CA HIS A 103 8.37 17.12 22.22
C HIS A 103 8.79 18.17 21.20
N ILE A 104 8.19 18.19 20.00
CA ILE A 104 8.55 19.14 18.93
C ILE A 104 8.47 20.58 19.43
N TYR A 105 7.41 20.94 20.17
CA TYR A 105 7.25 22.28 20.74
C TYR A 105 8.37 22.62 21.73
N ASN A 106 8.59 21.76 22.72
CA ASN A 106 9.62 21.96 23.74
C ASN A 106 11.02 22.03 23.12
N SER A 107 11.29 21.13 22.17
CA SER A 107 12.54 21.05 21.43
C SER A 107 12.80 22.32 20.62
N ALA A 108 11.77 22.86 19.97
CA ALA A 108 11.88 24.11 19.22
C ALA A 108 12.26 25.30 20.13
N LEU A 109 11.68 25.39 21.33
CA LEU A 109 12.03 26.41 22.32
C LEU A 109 13.47 26.29 22.80
N VAL A 110 13.92 25.06 23.11
CA VAL A 110 15.31 24.80 23.54
C VAL A 110 16.30 25.16 22.43
N THR A 111 16.02 24.74 21.19
CA THR A 111 16.86 25.05 20.03
C THR A 111 16.93 26.55 19.77
N TYR A 112 15.80 27.27 19.84
CA TYR A 112 15.80 28.74 19.76
C TYR A 112 16.63 29.38 20.87
N TYR A 113 16.47 28.95 22.12
CA TYR A 113 17.19 29.50 23.27
C TYR A 113 18.71 29.42 23.10
N HIS A 114 19.23 28.30 22.60
CA HIS A 114 20.66 28.09 22.40
C HIS A 114 21.22 28.73 21.12
N THR A 115 20.43 28.84 20.06
CA THR A 115 20.94 29.32 18.75
C THR A 115 20.76 30.82 18.53
N ARG A 116 19.80 31.47 19.22
CA ARG A 116 19.45 32.90 19.03
C ARG A 116 20.60 33.88 19.25
N GLY A 117 21.61 33.50 20.03
CA GLY A 117 22.78 34.34 20.30
C GLY A 117 23.78 34.39 19.14
N VAL A 118 23.75 33.38 18.27
CA VAL A 118 24.64 33.27 17.10
C VAL A 118 23.93 33.72 15.83
N ASP A 119 22.65 33.35 15.67
CA ASP A 119 21.84 33.68 14.50
C ASP A 119 20.38 33.93 14.89
N TYR A 120 20.09 35.14 15.37
CA TYR A 120 18.75 35.48 15.87
C TYR A 120 17.65 35.27 14.83
N VAL A 121 17.89 35.71 13.59
CA VAL A 121 16.90 35.65 12.50
C VAL A 121 16.66 34.21 12.08
N GLY A 122 17.73 33.43 11.88
CA GLY A 122 17.62 32.00 11.56
C GLY A 122 16.90 31.21 12.66
N SER A 123 17.22 31.47 13.94
CA SER A 123 16.54 30.84 15.08
C SER A 123 15.06 31.21 15.17
N LEU A 124 14.70 32.45 14.86
CA LEU A 124 13.29 32.88 14.84
C LEU A 124 12.51 32.24 13.69
N TYR A 125 13.11 32.16 12.50
CA TYR A 125 12.52 31.42 11.37
C TYR A 125 12.36 29.94 11.69
N TYR A 126 13.37 29.31 12.30
CA TYR A 126 13.29 27.93 12.75
C TYR A 126 12.12 27.70 13.73
N LEU A 127 11.98 28.55 14.76
CA LEU A 127 10.89 28.45 15.72
C LEU A 127 9.53 28.61 15.02
N LYS A 128 9.40 29.61 14.14
CA LYS A 128 8.18 29.84 13.36
C LYS A 128 7.87 28.65 12.45
N ASP A 129 8.88 28.06 11.82
CA ASP A 129 8.72 26.94 10.90
C ASP A 129 8.26 25.69 11.66
N MET A 130 8.86 25.40 12.81
CA MET A 130 8.46 24.27 13.66
C MET A 130 7.04 24.37 14.19
N LEU A 131 6.61 25.56 14.60
CA LEU A 131 5.26 25.77 15.11
C LEU A 131 4.20 25.70 13.99
N ASN A 132 4.53 26.13 12.77
CA ASN A 132 3.57 26.21 11.66
C ASN A 132 3.58 24.98 10.74
N ARG A 133 4.69 24.23 10.63
CA ARG A 133 4.81 23.08 9.71
C ARG A 133 4.44 21.73 10.32
N SER A 134 3.84 21.68 11.50
CA SER A 134 3.39 20.41 12.07
C SER A 134 2.28 19.79 11.20
N THR A 135 2.67 18.92 10.26
CA THR A 135 1.76 18.14 9.40
C THR A 135 1.11 16.97 10.14
N LEU A 136 1.29 16.90 11.47
CA LEU A 136 0.69 15.86 12.29
C LEU A 136 -0.78 16.18 12.53
N PRO A 137 -1.70 15.21 12.47
CA PRO A 137 -3.06 15.42 12.96
C PRO A 137 -3.04 15.77 14.45
N SER A 138 -4.08 16.48 14.93
CA SER A 138 -4.24 16.67 16.38
C SER A 138 -4.43 15.31 17.06
N PRO A 139 -4.06 15.13 18.35
CA PRO A 139 -4.28 13.87 19.05
C PRO A 139 -5.74 13.39 18.98
N VAL A 140 -6.69 14.33 19.08
CA VAL A 140 -8.13 14.06 18.95
C VAL A 140 -8.50 13.67 17.53
N THR A 141 -7.98 14.36 16.52
CA THR A 141 -8.20 14.00 15.10
C THR A 141 -7.67 12.60 14.80
N GLY A 142 -6.44 12.28 15.25
CA GLY A 142 -5.86 10.95 15.07
C GLY A 142 -6.67 9.87 15.77
N LEU A 143 -7.15 10.14 17.00
CA LEU A 143 -8.05 9.25 17.73
C LEU A 143 -9.34 9.00 16.97
N LEU A 144 -10.03 10.06 16.52
CA LEU A 144 -11.30 9.95 15.80
C LEU A 144 -11.13 9.22 14.47
N LEU A 145 -10.08 9.53 13.71
CA LEU A 145 -9.79 8.79 12.47
C LEU A 145 -9.53 7.31 12.74
N THR A 146 -8.79 6.98 13.80
CA THR A 146 -8.53 5.58 14.18
C THR A 146 -9.82 4.87 14.59
N PHE A 147 -10.68 5.52 15.35
CA PHE A 147 -11.98 4.97 15.75
C PHE A 147 -12.91 4.76 14.55
N LEU A 148 -13.11 5.79 13.73
CA LEU A 148 -14.03 5.78 12.58
C LEU A 148 -13.61 4.81 11.47
N THR A 149 -12.32 4.49 11.39
CA THR A 149 -11.79 3.51 10.42
C THR A 149 -11.61 2.10 11.00
N GLY A 150 -12.08 1.85 12.23
CA GLY A 150 -11.91 0.55 12.89
C GLY A 150 -10.44 0.18 13.15
N GLY A 151 -9.55 1.17 13.26
CA GLY A 151 -8.12 0.95 13.47
C GLY A 151 -7.30 0.79 12.19
N LEU A 152 -7.93 0.61 11.01
CA LEU A 152 -7.23 0.38 9.74
C LEU A 152 -6.26 1.50 9.35
N ILE A 153 -6.51 2.74 9.79
CA ILE A 153 -5.63 3.88 9.53
C ILE A 153 -4.38 3.91 10.44
N TYR A 154 -4.30 3.06 11.46
CA TYR A 154 -3.18 3.04 12.41
C TYR A 154 -1.79 2.99 11.76
N PRO A 155 -1.46 2.05 10.84
CA PRO A 155 -0.17 2.05 10.14
C PRO A 155 0.09 3.35 9.35
N ILE A 156 -0.95 3.96 8.78
CA ILE A 156 -0.82 5.23 8.05
C ILE A 156 -0.43 6.35 9.01
N ILE A 157 -1.05 6.42 10.19
CA ILE A 157 -0.71 7.41 11.22
C ILE A 157 0.73 7.21 11.73
N LEU A 158 1.19 5.97 11.89
CA LEU A 158 2.59 5.69 12.26
C LEU A 158 3.58 6.24 11.21
N CYS A 159 3.28 6.11 9.91
CA CYS A 159 4.08 6.72 8.85
C CYS A 159 4.17 8.25 8.98
N PHE A 160 3.05 8.92 9.29
CA PHE A 160 3.03 10.38 9.50
C PHE A 160 3.82 10.80 10.74
N MET A 161 3.70 10.05 11.85
CA MET A 161 4.49 10.26 13.06
C MET A 161 5.99 10.14 12.80
N GLU A 162 6.42 9.04 12.15
CA GLU A 162 7.84 8.81 11.88
C GLU A 162 8.41 9.89 10.95
N ARG A 163 7.63 10.29 9.94
CA ARG A 163 8.01 11.41 9.06
C ARG A 163 8.22 12.70 9.83
N ALA A 164 7.28 13.07 10.70
CA ALA A 164 7.39 14.28 11.49
C ALA A 164 8.60 14.26 12.42
N VAL A 165 8.86 13.14 13.11
CA VAL A 165 10.03 12.98 13.99
C VAL A 165 11.34 13.12 13.21
N ARG A 166 11.44 12.54 12.01
CA ARG A 166 12.65 12.64 11.18
C ARG A 166 12.86 14.03 10.61
N VAL A 167 11.79 14.71 10.16
CA VAL A 167 11.88 16.10 9.71
C VAL A 167 12.28 17.03 10.85
N HIS A 168 11.72 16.81 12.04
CA HIS A 168 12.12 17.53 13.25
C HIS A 168 13.60 17.34 13.55
N ALA A 169 14.07 16.09 13.61
CA ALA A 169 15.48 15.78 13.86
C ALA A 169 16.42 16.39 12.80
N LEU A 170 16.05 16.37 11.52
CA LEU A 170 16.80 17.00 10.44
C LEU A 170 17.03 18.50 10.68
N MET A 171 15.96 19.23 11.00
CA MET A 171 16.04 20.67 11.20
C MET A 171 16.85 21.04 12.46
N GLU A 172 16.80 20.22 13.52
CA GLU A 172 17.64 20.42 14.70
C GLU A 172 19.12 20.12 14.44
N GLU A 173 19.40 19.07 13.69
CA GLU A 173 20.77 18.76 13.27
C GLU A 173 21.36 19.89 12.41
N GLU A 174 20.57 20.47 11.50
CA GLU A 174 20.95 21.66 10.75
C GLU A 174 21.17 22.88 11.65
N ALA A 175 20.31 23.09 12.66
CA ALA A 175 20.43 24.21 13.58
C ALA A 175 21.69 24.12 14.47
N PHE A 176 21.93 22.95 15.09
CA PHE A 176 23.04 22.75 16.03
C PHE A 176 24.38 22.39 15.37
N PHE A 177 24.36 21.60 14.30
CA PHE A 177 25.57 21.03 13.71
C PHE A 177 25.84 21.49 12.27
N LYS A 178 24.95 22.29 11.67
CA LYS A 178 25.04 22.75 10.27
C LYS A 178 25.14 21.60 9.25
N ARG A 179 24.69 20.40 9.63
CA ARG A 179 24.71 19.19 8.80
C ARG A 179 23.53 18.28 9.14
N ALA A 180 22.89 17.73 8.11
CA ALA A 180 21.82 16.74 8.26
C ALA A 180 22.38 15.32 8.20
N THR A 181 22.11 14.50 9.22
CA THR A 181 22.56 13.10 9.33
C THR A 181 21.40 12.11 9.40
N THR A 182 20.26 12.54 9.94
CA THR A 182 19.00 11.84 9.84
C THR A 182 18.55 11.80 8.37
N ARG A 183 17.92 10.71 7.94
CA ARG A 183 17.38 10.55 6.58
C ARG A 183 15.89 10.80 6.62
N SER A 184 15.41 11.57 5.65
CA SER A 184 13.99 11.88 5.48
C SER A 184 13.18 10.63 5.21
N TYR A 185 11.94 10.62 5.69
CA TYR A 185 10.98 9.57 5.38
C TYR A 185 10.12 9.98 4.18
N SER A 186 10.31 9.29 3.06
CA SER A 186 9.70 9.61 1.78
C SER A 186 8.30 8.98 1.62
N GLY A 187 7.52 9.45 0.64
CA GLY A 187 6.22 8.85 0.32
C GLY A 187 6.33 7.40 -0.18
N TYR A 188 7.40 7.04 -0.88
CA TYR A 188 7.60 5.65 -1.32
C TYR A 188 7.89 4.70 -0.14
N ALA A 189 8.60 5.19 0.89
CA ALA A 189 8.81 4.40 2.11
C ALA A 189 7.48 4.15 2.83
N ALA A 190 6.61 5.18 2.93
CA ALA A 190 5.27 5.04 3.49
C ALA A 190 4.41 4.01 2.74
N ALA A 191 4.33 4.11 1.41
CA ALA A 191 3.58 3.15 0.59
C ALA A 191 4.09 1.72 0.75
N THR A 192 5.41 1.55 0.89
CA THR A 192 6.03 0.23 1.10
C THR A 192 5.71 -0.35 2.47
N ASP A 193 5.79 0.47 3.53
CA ASP A 193 5.47 0.01 4.88
C ASP A 193 3.98 -0.38 4.99
N ILE A 194 3.09 0.36 4.34
CA ILE A 194 1.65 0.01 4.24
C ILE A 194 1.47 -1.30 3.45
N ALA A 195 2.18 -1.48 2.34
CA ALA A 195 2.13 -2.72 1.57
C ALA A 195 2.58 -3.93 2.40
N LEU A 196 3.67 -3.79 3.16
CA LEU A 196 4.16 -4.85 4.05
C LEU A 196 3.21 -5.09 5.22
N ALA A 197 2.56 -4.06 5.76
CA ALA A 197 1.51 -4.23 6.76
C ALA A 197 0.35 -5.07 6.21
N ILE A 198 -0.08 -4.83 4.98
CA ILE A 198 -1.14 -5.63 4.33
C ILE A 198 -0.67 -7.07 4.08
N LEU A 199 0.49 -7.27 3.46
CA LEU A 199 1.01 -8.61 3.13
C LEU A 199 1.24 -9.48 4.37
N THR A 200 1.62 -8.87 5.49
CA THR A 200 1.88 -9.56 6.75
C THR A 200 0.67 -9.60 7.69
N LEU A 201 -0.54 -9.28 7.20
CA LEU A 201 -1.78 -9.22 7.98
C LEU A 201 -1.65 -8.38 9.26
N GLY A 202 -0.87 -7.30 9.18
CA GLY A 202 -0.63 -6.34 10.26
C GLY A 202 0.63 -6.59 11.09
N ALA A 203 1.37 -7.70 10.90
CA ALA A 203 2.55 -7.99 11.72
C ALA A 203 3.64 -6.93 11.54
N TYR A 204 3.81 -6.43 10.32
CA TYR A 204 4.75 -5.35 10.03
C TYR A 204 4.42 -4.05 10.77
N THR A 205 3.15 -3.83 11.15
CA THR A 205 2.74 -2.67 11.96
C THR A 205 3.41 -2.65 13.33
N ALA A 206 3.66 -3.82 13.94
CA ALA A 206 4.44 -3.89 15.18
C ALA A 206 5.88 -3.42 14.95
N PHE A 207 6.51 -3.85 13.85
CA PHE A 207 7.83 -3.36 13.46
C PHE A 207 7.84 -1.84 13.19
N MET A 208 6.79 -1.30 12.55
CA MET A 208 6.65 0.15 12.36
C MET A 208 6.58 0.89 13.69
N GLY A 209 5.80 0.40 14.65
CA GLY A 209 5.72 0.95 16.01
C GLY A 209 7.07 0.93 16.73
N TYR A 210 7.79 -0.19 16.66
CA TYR A 210 9.16 -0.32 17.16
C TYR A 210 10.11 0.70 16.51
N ARG A 211 10.08 0.82 15.18
CA ARG A 211 10.98 1.69 14.41
C ARG A 211 10.73 3.17 14.72
N LEU A 212 9.47 3.58 14.86
CA LEU A 212 9.10 4.92 15.31
C LEU A 212 9.66 5.20 16.71
N ALA A 213 9.39 4.33 17.67
CA ALA A 213 9.87 4.48 19.05
C ALA A 213 11.40 4.55 19.10
N SER A 214 12.08 3.67 18.38
CA SER A 214 13.54 3.63 18.28
C SER A 214 14.12 4.91 17.68
N THR A 215 13.52 5.39 16.58
CA THR A 215 13.95 6.65 15.92
C THR A 215 13.80 7.84 16.86
N PHE A 216 12.64 7.98 17.49
CA PHE A 216 12.36 9.05 18.44
C PHE A 216 13.29 8.98 19.68
N ASN A 217 13.43 7.80 20.27
CA ASN A 217 14.24 7.61 21.47
C ASN A 217 15.74 7.80 21.21
N LYS A 218 16.22 7.42 20.02
CA LYS A 218 17.57 7.71 19.56
C LYS A 218 17.78 9.22 19.47
N HIS A 219 16.85 9.94 18.83
CA HIS A 219 16.90 11.40 18.75
C HIS A 219 16.93 12.07 20.13
N VAL A 220 16.04 11.68 21.06
CA VAL A 220 16.05 12.17 22.45
C VAL A 220 17.40 11.91 23.12
N LYS A 221 17.98 10.72 22.95
CA LYS A 221 19.27 10.36 23.53
C LYS A 221 20.43 11.16 22.92
N THR A 222 20.40 11.48 21.62
CA THR A 222 21.53 12.13 20.96
C THR A 222 21.48 13.65 21.08
N ILE A 223 20.30 14.26 20.94
CA ILE A 223 20.15 15.72 20.95
C ILE A 223 19.87 16.25 22.37
N HIS A 224 19.10 15.51 23.17
CA HIS A 224 18.56 16.04 24.44
C HIS A 224 19.11 15.36 25.70
N SER A 225 20.09 14.46 25.60
CA SER A 225 20.61 13.74 26.77
C SER A 225 21.32 14.61 27.80
N LYS A 226 21.93 15.72 27.35
CA LYS A 226 22.64 16.67 28.21
C LYS A 226 21.80 17.89 28.60
N HIS A 227 20.53 17.94 28.21
CA HIS A 227 19.64 19.07 28.54
C HIS A 227 19.69 19.36 30.04
N PRO A 228 19.98 20.61 30.48
CA PRO A 228 19.83 21.88 29.74
C PRO A 228 21.04 22.34 28.90
N GLU A 229 22.09 21.55 28.78
CA GLU A 229 23.23 21.88 27.91
C GLU A 229 22.93 21.56 26.43
N PRO A 230 23.49 22.35 25.49
CA PRO A 230 23.33 22.06 24.07
C PRO A 230 24.01 20.74 23.69
N PRO A 231 23.54 20.08 22.63
CA PRO A 231 24.16 18.85 22.14
C PRO A 231 25.58 19.12 21.63
N SER A 232 26.50 18.24 21.98
CA SER A 232 27.94 18.35 21.63
C SER A 232 28.39 17.32 20.60
N THR A 233 27.69 16.19 20.50
CA THR A 233 28.04 15.13 19.55
C THR A 233 26.98 15.00 18.47
N PRO A 234 27.36 15.14 17.19
CA PRO A 234 26.43 14.97 16.09
C PRO A 234 25.88 13.54 16.02
N THR A 235 24.64 13.43 15.54
CA THR A 235 23.94 12.15 15.41
C THR A 235 24.65 11.22 14.40
N PRO A 236 24.76 9.91 14.66
CA PRO A 236 25.24 8.97 13.66
C PRO A 236 24.22 8.84 12.52
N VAL A 237 24.72 8.75 11.29
CA VAL A 237 23.92 8.67 10.05
C VAL A 237 22.85 7.59 10.19
N SER A 238 21.59 7.98 10.00
CA SER A 238 20.49 7.03 10.02
C SER A 238 20.37 6.29 8.70
N SER A 239 19.88 5.05 8.72
CA SER A 239 19.55 4.31 7.49
C SER A 239 18.41 5.00 6.73
N GLU A 240 18.47 4.96 5.41
CA GLU A 240 17.40 5.46 4.55
C GLU A 240 16.19 4.51 4.63
N PRO A 241 15.00 5.00 5.05
CA PRO A 241 13.78 4.21 5.02
C PRO A 241 13.46 3.76 3.59
N GLY A 242 13.25 2.46 3.40
CA GLY A 242 13.00 1.90 2.07
C GLY A 242 14.23 1.78 1.17
N ALA A 243 15.47 1.90 1.70
CA ALA A 243 16.71 1.70 0.93
C ALA A 243 16.72 0.36 0.17
N TRP A 244 16.13 -0.68 0.75
CA TRP A 244 16.04 -2.03 0.20
C TRP A 244 15.11 -2.14 -1.03
N ILE A 245 14.22 -1.16 -1.26
CA ILE A 245 13.25 -1.20 -2.37
C ILE A 245 14.01 -1.17 -3.70
N THR A 246 14.07 -2.31 -4.35
CA THR A 246 14.73 -2.54 -5.65
C THR A 246 13.81 -3.42 -6.50
N PRO A 247 13.99 -3.47 -7.83
CA PRO A 247 13.19 -4.36 -8.66
C PRO A 247 13.26 -5.82 -8.18
N SER A 248 14.45 -6.30 -7.83
CA SER A 248 14.65 -7.66 -7.30
C SER A 248 13.94 -7.88 -5.97
N SER A 249 14.01 -6.94 -5.02
CA SER A 249 13.32 -7.09 -3.73
C SER A 249 11.80 -7.11 -3.90
N VAL A 250 11.25 -6.26 -4.77
CA VAL A 250 9.80 -6.20 -5.03
C VAL A 250 9.32 -7.47 -5.70
N ILE A 251 10.05 -7.96 -6.71
CA ILE A 251 9.77 -9.24 -7.36
C ILE A 251 9.82 -10.39 -6.35
N ALA A 252 10.87 -10.44 -5.51
CA ALA A 252 11.00 -11.49 -4.49
C ALA A 252 9.84 -11.49 -3.49
N ILE A 253 9.40 -10.31 -3.05
CA ILE A 253 8.23 -10.17 -2.15
C ILE A 253 6.95 -10.64 -2.85
N ILE A 254 6.70 -10.20 -4.10
CA ILE A 254 5.52 -10.63 -4.86
C ILE A 254 5.50 -12.15 -5.02
N LEU A 255 6.62 -12.76 -5.42
CA LEU A 255 6.74 -14.21 -5.60
C LEU A 255 6.55 -14.96 -4.28
N LEU A 256 7.19 -14.51 -3.20
CA LEU A 256 7.10 -15.15 -1.89
C LEU A 256 5.66 -15.14 -1.37
N PHE A 257 5.01 -13.98 -1.35
CA PHE A 257 3.64 -13.89 -0.84
C PHE A 257 2.63 -14.55 -1.78
N SER A 258 2.85 -14.54 -3.09
CA SER A 258 2.01 -15.28 -4.01
C SER A 258 2.15 -16.78 -3.81
N ALA A 259 3.37 -17.30 -3.59
CA ALA A 259 3.57 -18.71 -3.26
C ALA A 259 2.89 -19.11 -1.94
N VAL A 260 2.99 -18.27 -0.90
CA VAL A 260 2.26 -18.47 0.35
C VAL A 260 0.75 -18.48 0.09
N CYS A 261 0.23 -17.56 -0.72
CA CYS A 261 -1.18 -17.54 -1.10
C CYS A 261 -1.58 -18.81 -1.86
N THR A 262 -0.79 -19.27 -2.83
CA THR A 262 -1.06 -20.50 -3.58
C THR A 262 -1.10 -21.71 -2.65
N ILE A 263 -0.14 -21.84 -1.73
CA ILE A 263 -0.09 -22.94 -0.76
C ILE A 263 -1.30 -22.89 0.18
N LEU A 264 -1.63 -21.70 0.69
CA LEU A 264 -2.78 -21.53 1.58
C LEU A 264 -4.08 -21.90 0.88
N VAL A 265 -4.33 -21.39 -0.33
CA VAL A 265 -5.50 -21.74 -1.13
C VAL A 265 -5.56 -23.25 -1.41
N TYR A 266 -4.43 -23.86 -1.75
CA TYR A 266 -4.34 -25.31 -1.97
C TYR A 266 -4.75 -26.13 -0.74
N ILE A 267 -4.32 -25.70 0.45
CA ILE A 267 -4.59 -26.43 1.70
C ILE A 267 -6.02 -26.18 2.18
N THR A 268 -6.52 -24.95 2.02
CA THR A 268 -7.79 -24.55 2.64
C THR A 268 -8.99 -24.77 1.72
N HIS A 269 -8.81 -24.76 0.40
CA HIS A 269 -9.92 -24.66 -0.55
C HIS A 269 -10.86 -23.46 -0.28
N VAL A 270 -10.40 -22.49 0.52
CA VAL A 270 -11.13 -21.25 0.79
C VAL A 270 -10.48 -20.16 -0.02
N GLY A 271 -11.30 -19.44 -0.77
CA GLY A 271 -10.84 -18.31 -1.54
C GLY A 271 -10.15 -17.28 -0.65
N LEU A 272 -8.84 -17.10 -0.82
CA LEU A 272 -8.13 -16.04 -0.12
C LEU A 272 -8.71 -14.70 -0.59
N LEU A 273 -9.13 -13.88 0.38
CA LEU A 273 -9.57 -12.51 0.15
C LEU A 273 -8.51 -11.72 -0.63
N TYR A 274 -8.98 -10.85 -1.53
CA TYR A 274 -8.27 -9.98 -2.48
C TYR A 274 -7.17 -9.06 -1.90
N PHE A 275 -6.76 -9.21 -0.64
CA PHE A 275 -5.85 -8.31 0.08
C PHE A 275 -4.41 -8.23 -0.47
N PRO A 276 -3.75 -9.32 -0.93
CA PRO A 276 -2.37 -9.23 -1.43
C PRO A 276 -2.23 -8.28 -2.63
N GLN A 277 -3.29 -8.15 -3.42
CA GLN A 277 -3.32 -7.39 -4.66
C GLN A 277 -3.14 -5.88 -4.43
N ILE A 278 -3.77 -5.35 -3.38
CA ILE A 278 -3.64 -3.95 -2.96
C ILE A 278 -2.17 -3.66 -2.62
N ALA A 279 -1.53 -4.57 -1.88
CA ALA A 279 -0.14 -4.42 -1.48
C ALA A 279 0.82 -4.49 -2.67
N TYR A 280 0.57 -5.36 -3.64
CA TYR A 280 1.36 -5.44 -4.87
C TYR A 280 1.32 -4.13 -5.67
N GLY A 281 0.14 -3.52 -5.79
CA GLY A 281 -0.01 -2.22 -6.44
C GLY A 281 0.70 -1.07 -5.69
N LEU A 282 0.70 -1.10 -4.36
CA LEU A 282 1.48 -0.18 -3.53
C LEU A 282 3.00 -0.37 -3.70
N LEU A 283 3.49 -1.62 -3.73
CA LEU A 283 4.91 -1.92 -3.97
C LEU A 283 5.36 -1.44 -5.35
N LEU A 284 4.54 -1.66 -6.37
CA LEU A 284 4.80 -1.17 -7.72
C LEU A 284 4.87 0.37 -7.74
N SER A 285 3.91 1.04 -7.12
CA SER A 285 3.89 2.51 -7.01
C SER A 285 5.10 3.06 -6.27
N ALA A 286 5.48 2.41 -5.16
CA ALA A 286 6.66 2.78 -4.37
C ALA A 286 7.95 2.62 -5.17
N LEU A 287 8.11 1.51 -5.91
CA LEU A 287 9.28 1.25 -6.73
C LEU A 287 9.41 2.27 -7.87
N VAL A 288 8.32 2.53 -8.59
CA VAL A 288 8.30 3.51 -9.68
C VAL A 288 8.64 4.91 -9.13
N SER A 289 8.06 5.30 -8.00
CA SER A 289 8.33 6.58 -7.34
C SER A 289 9.79 6.73 -6.89
N LYS A 290 10.36 5.68 -6.27
CA LYS A 290 11.79 5.65 -5.88
C LYS A 290 12.72 5.80 -7.08
N ARG A 291 12.28 5.37 -8.26
CA ARG A 291 13.04 5.43 -9.51
C ARG A 291 12.73 6.68 -10.35
N SER A 292 12.09 7.71 -9.79
CA SER A 292 11.74 8.95 -10.51
C SER A 292 12.94 9.65 -11.17
N GLY A 293 14.14 9.54 -10.59
CA GLY A 293 15.38 10.05 -11.17
C GLY A 293 15.99 9.20 -12.31
N LYS A 294 15.35 8.09 -12.71
CA LYS A 294 15.84 7.21 -13.79
C LYS A 294 15.17 7.53 -15.13
N ASN A 295 15.71 6.93 -16.20
CA ASN A 295 15.14 7.04 -17.55
C ASN A 295 13.70 6.48 -17.56
N VAL A 296 12.79 7.19 -18.24
CA VAL A 296 11.36 6.84 -18.32
C VAL A 296 11.16 5.46 -18.93
N LEU A 297 11.84 5.14 -20.03
CA LEU A 297 11.74 3.83 -20.70
C LEU A 297 12.14 2.69 -19.77
N ARG A 298 13.16 2.91 -18.93
CA ARG A 298 13.58 1.93 -17.93
C ARG A 298 12.54 1.75 -16.82
N ASN A 299 11.78 2.78 -16.48
CA ASN A 299 10.69 2.65 -15.50
C ASN A 299 9.48 1.93 -16.12
N ILE A 300 9.14 2.24 -17.37
CA ILE A 300 8.12 1.52 -18.14
C ILE A 300 8.47 0.04 -18.23
N ALA A 301 9.71 -0.31 -18.60
CA ALA A 301 10.15 -1.71 -18.69
C ALA A 301 10.08 -2.45 -17.33
N VAL A 302 10.45 -1.79 -16.24
CA VAL A 302 10.35 -2.39 -14.89
C VAL A 302 8.89 -2.57 -14.47
N ALA A 303 8.03 -1.58 -14.73
CA ALA A 303 6.61 -1.70 -14.45
C ALA A 303 5.99 -2.84 -15.27
N TYR A 304 6.30 -2.93 -16.56
CA TYR A 304 5.86 -3.98 -17.47
C TYR A 304 6.22 -5.36 -16.94
N LEU A 305 7.48 -5.57 -16.57
CA LEU A 305 7.95 -6.82 -16.00
C LEU A 305 7.18 -7.21 -14.73
N ILE A 306 6.91 -6.25 -13.84
CA ILE A 306 6.16 -6.51 -12.62
C ILE A 306 4.70 -6.87 -12.93
N LEU A 307 4.06 -6.21 -13.89
CA LEU A 307 2.68 -6.53 -14.29
C LEU A 307 2.59 -7.95 -14.88
N VAL A 308 3.55 -8.34 -15.71
CA VAL A 308 3.65 -9.72 -16.21
C VAL A 308 3.78 -10.72 -15.06
N ILE A 309 4.66 -10.43 -14.08
CA ILE A 309 4.82 -11.29 -12.90
C ILE A 309 3.53 -11.37 -12.09
N LEU A 310 2.80 -10.26 -11.93
CA LEU A 310 1.52 -10.24 -11.22
C LEU A 310 0.46 -11.09 -11.91
N ILE A 311 0.39 -11.08 -13.24
CA ILE A 311 -0.50 -11.97 -14.00
C ILE A 311 -0.11 -13.43 -13.77
N ILE A 312 1.17 -13.77 -13.87
CA ILE A 312 1.65 -15.14 -13.64
C ILE A 312 1.34 -15.61 -12.20
N CYS A 313 1.58 -14.76 -11.21
CA CYS A 313 1.27 -15.05 -9.82
C CYS A 313 -0.24 -15.24 -9.60
N GLY A 314 -1.06 -14.34 -10.13
CA GLY A 314 -2.51 -14.45 -10.11
C GLY A 314 -2.98 -15.76 -10.74
N TYR A 315 -2.42 -16.11 -11.91
CA TYR A 315 -2.71 -17.35 -12.64
C TYR A 315 -2.51 -18.58 -11.77
N PHE A 316 -1.35 -18.74 -11.12
CA PHE A 316 -1.11 -19.92 -10.29
C PHE A 316 -2.03 -19.98 -9.07
N VAL A 317 -2.35 -18.85 -8.46
CA VAL A 317 -3.31 -18.81 -7.34
C VAL A 317 -4.72 -19.20 -7.81
N GLY A 318 -5.18 -18.68 -8.96
CA GLY A 318 -6.48 -19.02 -9.53
C GLY A 318 -6.56 -20.47 -10.01
N TYR A 319 -5.52 -20.96 -10.67
CA TYR A 319 -5.45 -22.33 -11.19
C TYR A 319 -5.49 -23.36 -10.06
N VAL A 320 -4.79 -23.10 -8.95
CA VAL A 320 -4.79 -23.99 -7.79
C VAL A 320 -6.09 -23.86 -6.98
N GLY A 321 -6.65 -22.65 -6.90
CA GLY A 321 -7.87 -22.37 -6.14
C GLY A 321 -9.18 -22.60 -6.86
N TRP A 322 -9.17 -23.13 -8.08
CA TRP A 322 -10.34 -23.14 -8.97
C TRP A 322 -11.62 -23.70 -8.36
N GLU A 323 -11.52 -24.71 -7.48
CA GLU A 323 -12.67 -25.32 -6.79
C GLU A 323 -13.44 -24.28 -5.96
N ALA A 324 -12.73 -23.43 -5.22
CA ALA A 324 -13.30 -22.40 -4.37
C ALA A 324 -14.04 -21.29 -5.14
N TYR A 325 -13.81 -21.20 -6.45
CA TYR A 325 -14.35 -20.13 -7.30
C TYR A 325 -15.21 -20.65 -8.45
N ARG A 326 -15.48 -21.96 -8.52
CA ARG A 326 -16.24 -22.58 -9.63
C ARG A 326 -17.59 -21.90 -9.86
N GLU A 327 -18.35 -21.65 -8.80
CA GLU A 327 -19.70 -21.04 -8.87
C GLU A 327 -19.68 -19.57 -9.30
N PHE A 328 -18.60 -18.83 -9.02
CA PHE A 328 -18.46 -17.45 -9.48
C PHE A 328 -18.20 -17.34 -10.99
N TYR A 329 -17.80 -18.44 -11.65
CA TYR A 329 -17.37 -18.43 -13.06
C TYR A 329 -18.39 -19.11 -14.00
N SER A 330 -19.45 -19.73 -13.49
CA SER A 330 -20.57 -20.20 -14.33
C SER A 330 -21.31 -19.04 -15.02
N ASP A 331 -21.19 -17.81 -14.51
CA ASP A 331 -21.80 -16.61 -15.09
C ASP A 331 -21.05 -16.03 -16.30
N ILE A 332 -19.85 -16.52 -16.64
CA ILE A 332 -19.06 -16.01 -17.78
C ILE A 332 -19.75 -16.28 -19.12
N GLU A 333 -20.60 -17.31 -19.23
CA GLU A 333 -21.35 -17.55 -20.47
C GLU A 333 -22.30 -16.41 -20.82
N SER A 334 -22.85 -15.71 -19.82
CA SER A 334 -23.71 -14.53 -20.04
C SER A 334 -22.98 -13.35 -20.71
N PHE A 335 -21.65 -13.26 -20.54
CA PHE A 335 -20.84 -12.23 -21.15
C PHE A 335 -20.67 -12.41 -22.66
N ARG A 336 -20.74 -13.65 -23.15
CA ARG A 336 -20.61 -13.98 -24.57
C ARG A 336 -21.80 -13.47 -25.38
N GLU A 337 -23.00 -13.48 -24.79
CA GLU A 337 -24.22 -12.92 -25.40
C GLU A 337 -24.21 -11.38 -25.43
N LEU A 338 -23.57 -10.74 -24.44
CA LEU A 338 -23.39 -9.28 -24.43
C LEU A 338 -22.43 -8.84 -25.55
N ILE A 339 -21.34 -9.59 -25.78
CA ILE A 339 -20.33 -9.29 -26.82
C ILE A 339 -20.94 -9.36 -28.22
N SER A 340 -21.82 -10.33 -28.48
CA SER A 340 -22.47 -10.46 -29.80
C SER A 340 -23.49 -9.33 -30.07
N TYR A 341 -24.04 -8.70 -29.03
CA TYR A 341 -25.01 -7.59 -29.14
C TYR A 341 -24.35 -6.22 -29.42
N LEU A 342 -23.14 -5.96 -28.89
CA LEU A 342 -22.52 -4.63 -28.89
C LEU A 342 -21.97 -4.14 -30.26
N GLY A 343 -21.79 -5.05 -31.22
CA GLY A 343 -21.13 -4.73 -32.50
C GLY A 343 -19.67 -4.26 -32.34
N ILE A 344 -19.00 -3.93 -33.45
CA ILE A 344 -17.56 -3.60 -33.46
C ILE A 344 -17.26 -2.36 -32.61
N LYS A 345 -18.03 -1.28 -32.81
CA LYS A 345 -17.84 -0.03 -32.06
C LYS A 345 -18.07 -0.20 -30.56
N GLY A 346 -19.14 -0.91 -30.19
CA GLY A 346 -19.48 -1.14 -28.78
C GLY A 346 -18.42 -2.00 -28.08
N LEU A 347 -17.88 -3.02 -28.76
CA LEU A 347 -16.85 -3.89 -28.22
C LEU A 347 -15.51 -3.14 -27.99
N VAL A 348 -15.06 -2.34 -28.96
CA VAL A 348 -13.83 -1.51 -28.78
C VAL A 348 -13.99 -0.57 -27.59
N LEU A 349 -15.13 0.14 -27.50
CA LEU A 349 -15.38 1.08 -26.41
C LEU A 349 -15.49 0.38 -25.06
N PHE A 350 -16.09 -0.80 -25.01
CA PHE A 350 -16.21 -1.61 -23.81
C PHE A 350 -14.82 -2.01 -23.28
N ILE A 351 -13.99 -2.63 -24.13
CA ILE A 351 -12.63 -3.07 -23.78
C ILE A 351 -11.77 -1.87 -23.36
N PHE A 352 -11.78 -0.80 -24.17
CA PHE A 352 -11.02 0.41 -23.87
C PHE A 352 -11.43 1.05 -22.54
N THR A 353 -12.73 1.15 -22.27
CA THR A 353 -13.24 1.75 -21.03
C THR A 353 -12.88 0.89 -19.83
N ASN A 354 -13.01 -0.43 -19.92
CA ASN A 354 -12.62 -1.35 -18.86
C ASN A 354 -11.13 -1.19 -18.49
N ASN A 355 -10.25 -1.23 -19.50
CA ASN A 355 -8.81 -1.07 -19.31
C ASN A 355 -8.45 0.36 -18.82
N SER A 356 -9.19 1.38 -19.25
CA SER A 356 -9.00 2.76 -18.80
C SER A 356 -9.42 2.95 -17.34
N VAL A 357 -10.54 2.39 -16.91
CA VAL A 357 -11.01 2.49 -15.51
C VAL A 357 -9.99 1.88 -14.54
N ILE A 358 -9.41 0.74 -14.90
CA ILE A 358 -8.37 0.07 -14.11
C ILE A 358 -7.09 0.93 -14.01
N SER A 359 -6.79 1.73 -15.02
CA SER A 359 -5.48 2.35 -15.19
C SER A 359 -5.41 3.86 -15.02
N ILE A 360 -6.52 4.58 -15.10
CA ILE A 360 -6.57 6.05 -15.04
C ILE A 360 -6.13 6.62 -13.68
N SER A 361 -6.26 5.85 -12.61
CA SER A 361 -5.81 6.21 -11.27
C SER A 361 -4.30 6.02 -11.07
N SER A 362 -3.64 5.24 -11.93
CA SER A 362 -2.22 4.90 -11.81
C SER A 362 -1.20 6.04 -11.91
N PRO A 363 -1.49 7.19 -12.56
CA PRO A 363 -0.62 8.35 -12.52
C PRO A 363 -0.53 9.02 -11.14
N ILE A 364 -1.42 8.68 -10.18
CA ILE A 364 -1.38 9.23 -8.82
C ILE A 364 -0.15 8.70 -8.07
N PRO A 365 0.76 9.57 -7.58
CA PRO A 365 1.96 9.12 -6.87
C PRO A 365 1.65 8.24 -5.64
N TYR A 366 2.52 7.26 -5.41
CA TYR A 366 2.54 6.36 -4.24
C TYR A 366 1.36 5.38 -4.08
N ILE A 367 0.14 5.74 -4.50
CA ILE A 367 -1.07 4.93 -4.33
C ILE A 367 -1.75 4.53 -5.63
N GLY A 368 -1.46 5.20 -6.75
CA GLY A 368 -2.18 5.01 -8.00
C GLY A 368 -2.09 3.60 -8.57
N GLY A 369 -0.99 2.89 -8.32
CA GLY A 369 -0.78 1.54 -8.83
C GLY A 369 -1.62 0.46 -8.15
N ILE A 370 -2.42 0.79 -7.12
CA ILE A 370 -3.35 -0.18 -6.48
C ILE A 370 -4.26 -0.83 -7.53
N PHE A 371 -4.96 -0.04 -8.33
CA PHE A 371 -5.96 -0.56 -9.27
C PHE A 371 -5.34 -1.35 -10.42
N ILE A 372 -4.22 -0.89 -10.98
CA ILE A 372 -3.50 -1.66 -12.01
C ILE A 372 -2.93 -2.96 -11.42
N GLY A 373 -2.34 -2.91 -10.22
CA GLY A 373 -1.83 -4.11 -9.56
C GLY A 373 -2.92 -5.14 -9.29
N MET A 374 -4.09 -4.68 -8.84
CA MET A 374 -5.29 -5.51 -8.68
C MET A 374 -5.81 -6.04 -10.01
N GLY A 375 -5.94 -5.19 -11.03
CA GLY A 375 -6.40 -5.58 -12.35
C GLY A 375 -5.52 -6.64 -12.99
N ALA A 376 -4.20 -6.44 -13.00
CA ALA A 376 -3.24 -7.41 -13.54
C ALA A 376 -3.26 -8.74 -12.79
N TYR A 377 -3.27 -8.71 -11.45
CA TYR A 377 -3.37 -9.94 -10.66
C TYR A 377 -4.70 -10.65 -10.89
N ASN A 378 -5.83 -9.92 -10.92
CA ASN A 378 -7.15 -10.49 -11.14
C ASN A 378 -7.33 -11.08 -12.53
N ALA A 379 -6.78 -10.44 -13.57
CA ALA A 379 -6.78 -10.98 -14.92
C ALA A 379 -6.05 -12.34 -14.97
N GLY A 380 -4.87 -12.41 -14.33
CA GLY A 380 -4.16 -13.68 -14.15
C GLY A 380 -4.98 -14.70 -13.39
N PHE A 381 -5.56 -14.30 -12.25
CA PHE A 381 -6.39 -15.17 -11.42
C PHE A 381 -7.59 -15.75 -12.18
N GLN A 382 -8.33 -14.92 -12.91
CA GLN A 382 -9.44 -15.33 -13.78
C GLN A 382 -9.00 -16.32 -14.84
N LEU A 383 -7.88 -16.04 -15.52
CA LEU A 383 -7.28 -16.94 -16.49
C LEU A 383 -6.93 -18.29 -15.87
N GLY A 384 -6.40 -18.29 -14.63
CA GLY A 384 -6.06 -19.49 -13.88
C GLY A 384 -7.27 -20.37 -13.59
N VAL A 385 -8.33 -19.79 -13.02
CA VAL A 385 -9.58 -20.49 -12.70
C VAL A 385 -10.20 -21.07 -13.99
N TYR A 386 -10.31 -20.24 -15.03
CA TYR A 386 -10.85 -20.67 -16.32
C TYR A 386 -10.04 -21.83 -16.94
N SER A 387 -8.71 -21.76 -16.86
CA SER A 387 -7.84 -22.79 -17.42
C SER A 387 -7.98 -24.12 -16.70
N ALA A 388 -8.09 -24.10 -15.36
CA ALA A 388 -8.32 -25.30 -14.57
C ALA A 388 -9.68 -25.94 -14.89
N LEU A 389 -10.76 -25.14 -14.98
CA LEU A 389 -12.11 -25.61 -15.30
C LEU A 389 -12.20 -26.27 -16.69
N ASN A 390 -11.42 -25.78 -17.65
CA ASN A 390 -11.45 -26.25 -19.03
C ASN A 390 -10.30 -27.21 -19.39
N GLY A 391 -9.49 -27.65 -18.41
CA GLY A 391 -8.35 -28.54 -18.64
C GLY A 391 -7.26 -27.95 -19.56
N ILE A 392 -7.14 -26.62 -19.61
CA ILE A 392 -6.15 -25.92 -20.43
C ILE A 392 -4.80 -25.98 -19.71
N HIS A 393 -3.79 -26.54 -20.39
CA HIS A 393 -2.44 -26.63 -19.84
C HIS A 393 -1.86 -25.22 -19.56
N PRO A 394 -1.15 -25.00 -18.43
CA PRO A 394 -0.64 -23.68 -18.04
C PRO A 394 0.20 -22.96 -19.10
N VAL A 395 1.02 -23.69 -19.84
CA VAL A 395 1.83 -23.12 -20.93
C VAL A 395 0.95 -22.51 -22.02
N ASN A 396 -0.18 -23.15 -22.35
CA ASN A 396 -1.09 -22.68 -23.38
C ASN A 396 -1.89 -21.47 -22.87
N ALA A 397 -2.35 -21.51 -21.61
CA ALA A 397 -3.05 -20.39 -20.99
C ALA A 397 -2.17 -19.14 -20.90
N LEU A 398 -0.95 -19.28 -20.38
CA LEU A 398 -0.01 -18.16 -20.22
C LEU A 398 0.56 -17.64 -21.56
N SER A 399 0.35 -18.35 -22.67
CA SER A 399 0.69 -17.83 -24.00
C SER A 399 -0.05 -16.53 -24.33
N ILE A 400 -1.18 -16.23 -23.67
CA ILE A 400 -1.90 -14.96 -23.81
C ILE A 400 -1.01 -13.74 -23.50
N LEU A 401 0.02 -13.89 -22.68
CA LEU A 401 0.97 -12.80 -22.36
C LEU A 401 1.80 -12.35 -23.57
N VAL A 402 1.90 -13.19 -24.60
CA VAL A 402 2.55 -12.85 -25.88
C VAL A 402 1.53 -12.60 -27.00
N TYR A 403 0.23 -12.57 -26.68
CA TYR A 403 -0.79 -12.23 -27.68
C TYR A 403 -0.69 -10.77 -28.09
N PRO A 404 -1.05 -10.43 -29.35
CA PRO A 404 -0.86 -9.09 -29.90
C PRO A 404 -1.57 -7.96 -29.13
N HIS A 405 -2.66 -8.23 -28.40
CA HIS A 405 -3.37 -7.21 -27.60
C HIS A 405 -2.77 -7.04 -26.20
N ALA A 406 -2.28 -8.12 -25.58
CA ALA A 406 -1.76 -8.08 -24.21
C ALA A 406 -0.46 -7.25 -24.10
N ILE A 407 0.40 -7.30 -25.12
CA ILE A 407 1.64 -6.52 -25.17
C ILE A 407 1.37 -5.00 -25.09
N PRO A 408 0.57 -4.40 -26.00
CA PRO A 408 0.23 -2.99 -25.90
C PRO A 408 -0.59 -2.68 -24.65
N GLU A 409 -1.49 -3.55 -24.20
CA GLU A 409 -2.24 -3.30 -22.95
C GLU A 409 -1.32 -3.10 -21.75
N LEU A 410 -0.41 -4.05 -21.50
CA LEU A 410 0.57 -3.99 -20.41
C LEU A 410 1.55 -2.82 -20.58
N LEU A 411 1.89 -2.46 -21.83
CA LEU A 411 2.69 -1.28 -22.12
C LEU A 411 1.95 0.01 -21.77
N GLY A 412 0.65 0.09 -22.08
CA GLY A 412 -0.23 1.21 -21.73
C GLY A 412 -0.29 1.40 -20.21
N TYR A 413 -0.55 0.32 -19.46
CA TYR A 413 -0.52 0.33 -17.99
C TYR A 413 0.83 0.80 -17.44
N SER A 414 1.92 0.30 -18.01
CA SER A 414 3.28 0.64 -17.60
C SER A 414 3.63 2.10 -17.87
N ALA A 415 3.13 2.67 -18.97
CA ALA A 415 3.27 4.08 -19.30
C ALA A 415 2.49 4.97 -18.32
N LEU A 416 1.23 4.61 -18.02
CA LEU A 416 0.36 5.35 -17.12
C LEU A 416 0.92 5.39 -15.68
N ILE A 417 1.33 4.25 -15.14
CA ILE A 417 1.93 4.24 -13.80
C ILE A 417 3.28 4.96 -13.75
N SER A 418 4.06 4.90 -14.83
CA SER A 418 5.32 5.65 -14.95
C SER A 418 5.10 7.16 -15.04
N ALA A 419 3.92 7.62 -15.47
CA ALA A 419 3.57 9.04 -15.47
C ALA A 419 3.68 9.64 -14.06
N SER A 420 3.38 8.88 -13.01
CA SER A 420 3.52 9.33 -11.61
C SER A 420 4.91 9.87 -11.26
N THR A 421 5.97 9.40 -11.94
CA THR A 421 7.35 9.90 -11.75
C THR A 421 7.59 11.31 -12.29
N ARG A 422 6.67 11.82 -13.09
CA ARG A 422 6.71 13.16 -13.70
C ARG A 422 5.71 14.11 -13.08
N PHE A 423 5.07 13.72 -11.97
CA PHE A 423 4.20 14.60 -11.20
C PHE A 423 4.96 15.88 -10.81
N GLY A 424 4.39 17.05 -11.15
CA GLY A 424 5.05 18.36 -11.03
C GLY A 424 5.70 18.88 -12.33
N ASN A 425 5.94 18.03 -13.34
CA ASN A 425 6.26 18.45 -14.71
C ASN A 425 5.07 18.15 -15.62
N TRP A 426 4.10 19.05 -15.64
CA TRP A 426 2.79 18.85 -16.27
C TRP A 426 2.86 18.47 -17.74
N GLY A 427 3.80 19.03 -18.51
CA GLY A 427 3.99 18.66 -19.92
C GLY A 427 4.36 17.18 -20.07
N LYS A 428 5.45 16.75 -19.41
CA LYS A 428 5.91 15.34 -19.47
C LYS A 428 4.90 14.36 -18.83
N PHE A 429 4.22 14.80 -17.77
CA PHE A 429 3.16 14.05 -17.12
C PHE A 429 1.99 13.78 -18.08
N ALA A 430 1.45 14.84 -18.70
CA ALA A 430 0.34 14.74 -19.64
C ALA A 430 0.73 13.92 -20.89
N THR A 431 1.94 14.10 -21.42
CA THR A 431 2.41 13.29 -22.56
C THR A 431 2.39 11.80 -22.26
N LEU A 432 2.84 11.38 -21.07
CA LEU A 432 2.82 9.97 -20.69
C LEU A 432 1.40 9.43 -20.49
N ILE A 433 0.50 10.25 -19.94
CA ILE A 433 -0.91 9.87 -19.81
C ILE A 433 -1.55 9.66 -21.17
N ILE A 434 -1.42 10.64 -22.06
CA ILE A 434 -1.99 10.57 -23.41
C ILE A 434 -1.39 9.39 -24.17
N THR A 435 -0.07 9.20 -24.09
CA THR A 435 0.61 8.06 -24.73
C THR A 435 0.06 6.73 -24.20
N GLY A 436 -0.09 6.59 -22.88
CA GLY A 436 -0.66 5.40 -22.26
C GLY A 436 -2.08 5.10 -22.72
N LEU A 437 -2.96 6.12 -22.74
CA LEU A 437 -4.34 5.98 -23.20
C LEU A 437 -4.42 5.63 -24.70
N VAL A 438 -3.59 6.23 -25.54
CA VAL A 438 -3.53 5.89 -26.98
C VAL A 438 -3.09 4.44 -27.16
N ILE A 439 -2.10 3.98 -26.41
CA ILE A 439 -1.65 2.58 -26.45
C ILE A 439 -2.77 1.62 -25.99
N LEU A 440 -3.51 1.96 -24.94
CA LEU A 440 -4.66 1.16 -24.49
C LEU A 440 -5.79 1.11 -25.53
N PHE A 441 -6.04 2.21 -26.24
CA PHE A 441 -7.01 2.23 -27.32
C PHE A 441 -6.59 1.32 -28.47
N ILE A 442 -5.30 1.34 -28.85
CA ILE A 442 -4.74 0.42 -29.85
C ILE A 442 -4.88 -1.04 -29.39
N ALA A 443 -4.61 -1.33 -28.12
CA ALA A 443 -4.81 -2.66 -27.55
C ALA A 443 -6.26 -3.14 -27.70
N ALA A 444 -7.24 -2.29 -27.39
CA ALA A 444 -8.66 -2.61 -27.53
C ALA A 444 -9.09 -2.88 -28.98
N VAL A 445 -8.54 -2.13 -29.94
CA VAL A 445 -8.77 -2.36 -31.38
C VAL A 445 -8.22 -3.73 -31.80
N ILE A 446 -6.98 -4.05 -31.39
CA ILE A 446 -6.33 -5.33 -31.70
C ILE A 446 -7.12 -6.50 -31.09
N GLU A 447 -7.54 -6.37 -29.83
CA GLU A 447 -8.33 -7.39 -29.14
C GLU A 447 -9.68 -7.63 -29.85
N THR A 448 -10.33 -6.54 -30.27
CA THR A 448 -11.58 -6.62 -31.04
C THR A 448 -11.38 -7.33 -32.38
N SER A 449 -10.29 -7.05 -33.12
CA SER A 449 -9.95 -7.77 -34.34
C SER A 449 -9.82 -9.28 -34.09
N ILE A 450 -9.11 -9.66 -33.03
CA ILE A 450 -8.90 -11.06 -32.66
C ILE A 450 -10.23 -11.74 -32.31
N ILE A 451 -11.09 -11.09 -31.52
CA ILE A 451 -12.40 -11.63 -31.13
C ILE A 451 -13.30 -11.86 -32.35
N ILE A 452 -13.35 -10.92 -33.29
CA ILE A 452 -14.26 -10.98 -34.43
C ILE A 452 -13.74 -11.88 -35.55
N LYS A 453 -12.45 -11.77 -35.88
CA LYS A 453 -11.85 -12.39 -37.08
C LYS A 453 -10.97 -13.59 -36.77
N GLY A 454 -10.71 -13.89 -35.50
CA GLY A 454 -9.79 -14.97 -35.07
C GLY A 454 -8.31 -14.72 -35.39
N SER A 455 -7.98 -13.56 -35.96
CA SER A 455 -6.62 -13.15 -36.34
C SER A 455 -6.52 -11.62 -36.33
N VAL A 456 -5.30 -11.09 -36.41
CA VAL A 456 -5.06 -9.65 -36.57
C VAL A 456 -4.02 -9.37 -37.65
N THR A 457 -4.41 -8.57 -38.64
CA THR A 457 -3.54 -7.97 -39.64
C THR A 457 -3.58 -6.45 -39.53
N LEU A 458 -2.63 -5.75 -40.16
CA LEU A 458 -2.63 -4.28 -40.20
C LEU A 458 -3.89 -3.75 -40.89
N GLU A 459 -4.38 -4.45 -41.91
CA GLU A 459 -5.61 -4.11 -42.64
C GLU A 459 -6.83 -4.19 -41.71
N ASP A 460 -6.91 -5.19 -40.84
CA ASP A 460 -7.98 -5.33 -39.86
C ASP A 460 -8.05 -4.15 -38.88
N ILE A 461 -6.88 -3.72 -38.39
CA ILE A 461 -6.77 -2.56 -37.48
C ILE A 461 -7.23 -1.29 -38.19
N VAL A 462 -6.79 -1.08 -39.43
CA VAL A 462 -7.17 0.09 -40.23
C VAL A 462 -8.67 0.10 -40.52
N ASP A 463 -9.27 -1.06 -40.81
CA ASP A 463 -10.70 -1.16 -41.10
C ASP A 463 -11.56 -0.88 -39.86
N ILE A 464 -11.18 -1.39 -38.68
CA ILE A 464 -11.88 -1.05 -37.43
C ILE A 464 -11.77 0.46 -37.13
N ILE A 465 -10.58 1.06 -37.31
CA ILE A 465 -10.40 2.51 -37.11
C ILE A 465 -11.27 3.31 -38.08
N ARG A 466 -11.35 2.91 -39.36
CA ARG A 466 -12.23 3.53 -40.34
C ARG A 466 -13.69 3.39 -39.96
N GLU A 467 -14.10 2.24 -39.44
CA GLU A 467 -15.46 2.00 -38.99
C GLU A 467 -15.83 2.89 -37.79
N LEU A 468 -14.91 3.02 -36.82
CA LEU A 468 -15.06 3.95 -35.68
C LEU A 468 -15.17 5.41 -36.14
N ALA A 469 -14.52 5.79 -37.23
CA ALA A 469 -14.55 7.15 -37.79
C ALA A 469 -15.80 7.47 -38.63
N LYS A 470 -16.60 6.47 -39.03
CA LYS A 470 -17.87 6.70 -39.75
C LYS A 470 -18.89 7.30 -38.77
N LYS A 471 -19.42 8.48 -39.10
CA LYS A 471 -20.45 9.18 -38.33
C LYS A 471 -21.74 8.38 -38.21
#